data_AF-A0A1I3K9I1-F1
#
_entry.id   AF-A0A1I3K9I1-F1
#
_cell.length_a   1.000
_cell.length_b   1.000
_cell.length_c   1.000
_cell.angle_alpha   90.00
_cell.angle_beta   90.00
_cell.angle_gamma   90.00
#
_symmetry.space_group_name_H-M   'P 1'
#
loop_
_entity.id
_entity.type
_entity.pdbx_description
1 polymer ?
#
loop_
_entity_poly.entity_id
_entity_poly.type
_entity_poly.pdbx_seq_one_letter_code
_entity_poly.pdbx_strand_id
1 'polypeptide(L)'
;MSPLYITKRGSRSVISAGMRGIAGGGPGGSGGVRTFNTRSGVVVLIGADVTAALGYTPANGASLAAVAFSGAYSALTGKPFIPTTAAQIGAATQSQGELAATAVQPEALTIALNSKVDRAEGYGLSQENFTLTEKNKLAGISDNVTAQLADLTLRLETLESSGGAPNGALTDGAGNVLVDGAGNTLIAGA
;
A
#
# COMPACT_ATOMS: atom_id res chain seq x y z
N MET A 1 -89.53 -33.21 80.61
CA MET A 1 -89.26 -33.20 79.15
C MET A 1 -89.25 -31.76 78.69
N SER A 2 -88.11 -31.22 78.26
CA SER A 2 -88.08 -30.02 77.41
C SER A 2 -86.76 -29.98 76.62
N PRO A 3 -86.78 -29.56 75.34
CA PRO A 3 -85.95 -30.15 74.30
C PRO A 3 -84.73 -29.29 73.93
N LEU A 4 -83.86 -29.97 73.20
CA LEU A 4 -82.61 -29.58 72.60
C LEU A 4 -82.75 -28.45 71.54
N TYR A 5 -81.95 -27.39 71.65
CA TYR A 5 -81.82 -26.35 70.63
C TYR A 5 -80.83 -26.81 69.54
N ILE A 6 -81.33 -27.01 68.32
CA ILE A 6 -80.47 -27.25 67.15
C ILE A 6 -79.93 -25.90 66.65
N THR A 7 -78.61 -25.72 66.70
CA THR A 7 -77.92 -24.60 66.06
C THR A 7 -78.01 -24.75 64.55
N LYS A 8 -78.59 -23.74 63.89
CA LYS A 8 -78.72 -23.68 62.42
C LYS A 8 -77.33 -23.70 61.78
N ARG A 9 -76.97 -24.86 61.23
CA ARG A 9 -75.76 -25.08 60.42
C ARG A 9 -75.83 -24.24 59.14
N GLY A 10 -74.80 -23.45 58.92
CA GLY A 10 -74.41 -22.95 57.59
C GLY A 10 -75.21 -21.77 57.08
N SER A 11 -74.81 -20.56 57.51
CA SER A 11 -74.85 -19.43 56.57
C SER A 11 -73.94 -19.79 55.41
N ARG A 12 -74.52 -20.30 54.32
CA ARG A 12 -73.80 -20.39 53.05
C ARG A 12 -73.52 -18.94 52.67
N SER A 13 -72.29 -18.48 52.88
CA SER A 13 -71.81 -17.27 52.23
C SER A 13 -71.93 -17.53 50.74
N VAL A 14 -72.97 -16.97 50.12
CA VAL A 14 -73.04 -16.83 48.68
C VAL A 14 -71.88 -15.92 48.31
N ILE A 15 -70.73 -16.51 47.99
CA ILE A 15 -69.74 -15.83 47.17
C ILE A 15 -70.38 -15.83 45.79
N SER A 16 -71.20 -14.82 45.51
CA SER A 16 -71.65 -14.56 44.15
C SER A 16 -70.41 -14.11 43.37
N ALA A 17 -69.66 -15.08 42.85
CA ALA A 17 -68.74 -14.89 41.74
C ALA A 17 -69.60 -14.68 40.48
N GLY A 18 -70.25 -13.53 40.43
CA GLY A 18 -71.05 -13.08 39.31
C GLY A 18 -70.97 -11.58 39.30
N MET A 19 -70.19 -11.03 38.38
CA MET A 19 -70.34 -9.64 37.95
C MET A 19 -71.82 -9.46 37.55
N ARG A 20 -72.64 -8.92 38.46
CA ARG A 20 -73.96 -8.40 38.10
C ARG A 20 -73.71 -7.10 37.33
N GLY A 21 -73.64 -7.21 36.01
CA GLY A 21 -73.90 -6.07 35.14
C GLY A 21 -75.31 -5.57 35.45
N ILE A 22 -75.40 -4.42 36.11
CA ILE A 22 -76.68 -3.74 36.29
C ILE A 22 -76.91 -2.94 35.02
N ALA A 23 -77.84 -3.42 34.19
CA ALA A 23 -78.51 -2.59 33.21
C ALA A 23 -79.24 -1.47 33.96
N GLY A 24 -78.80 -0.24 33.76
CA GLY A 24 -79.50 0.98 34.18
C GLY A 24 -79.56 1.92 33.01
N GLY A 25 -80.71 1.94 32.33
CA GLY A 25 -81.01 2.91 31.28
C GLY A 25 -81.16 4.31 31.86
N GLY A 26 -80.35 5.23 31.36
CA GLY A 26 -80.38 6.67 31.62
C GLY A 26 -79.26 7.33 30.81
N PRO A 27 -79.54 8.39 30.02
CA PRO A 27 -78.59 8.88 29.04
C PRO A 27 -77.43 9.58 29.75
N GLY A 28 -76.25 8.93 29.78
CA GLY A 28 -74.99 9.54 30.20
C GLY A 28 -74.17 8.81 31.27
N GLY A 29 -74.61 7.67 31.79
CA GLY A 29 -73.86 6.92 32.82
C GLY A 29 -73.06 5.75 32.25
N SER A 30 -71.89 5.99 31.66
CA SER A 30 -70.92 4.93 31.34
C SER A 30 -70.69 4.08 32.60
N GLY A 31 -70.97 2.78 32.52
CA GLY A 31 -70.77 1.85 33.63
C GLY A 31 -69.30 1.80 34.05
N GLY A 32 -68.93 2.69 34.98
CA GLY A 32 -67.58 2.79 35.51
C GLY A 32 -67.16 1.53 36.28
N VAL A 33 -65.92 1.52 36.72
CA VAL A 33 -65.35 0.41 37.48
C VAL A 33 -66.12 0.22 38.78
N ARG A 34 -66.72 -0.98 38.95
CA ARG A 34 -67.55 -1.32 40.12
C ARG A 34 -66.80 -2.06 41.22
N THR A 35 -65.69 -2.70 40.85
CA THR A 35 -64.79 -3.40 41.78
C THR A 35 -63.36 -3.32 41.25
N PHE A 36 -62.39 -3.05 42.12
CA PHE A 36 -60.96 -3.07 41.76
C PHE A 36 -60.09 -3.26 43.01
N ASN A 37 -59.14 -4.19 42.94
CA ASN A 37 -58.18 -4.51 44.01
C ASN A 37 -58.85 -4.51 45.41
N THR A 38 -59.85 -5.39 45.58
CA THR A 38 -60.70 -5.56 46.79
C THR A 38 -61.70 -4.45 47.11
N ARG A 39 -61.61 -3.27 46.49
CA ARG A 39 -62.61 -2.19 46.65
C ARG A 39 -63.86 -2.48 45.82
N SER A 40 -65.03 -2.11 46.32
CA SER A 40 -66.34 -2.31 45.68
C SER A 40 -67.17 -1.02 45.75
N GLY A 41 -68.09 -0.81 44.79
CA GLY A 41 -68.92 0.40 44.69
C GLY A 41 -68.51 1.27 43.50
N VAL A 42 -68.76 2.58 43.55
CA VAL A 42 -68.24 3.49 42.51
C VAL A 42 -66.75 3.69 42.78
N VAL A 43 -65.90 3.14 41.91
CA VAL A 43 -64.44 3.24 42.06
C VAL A 43 -63.89 4.28 41.08
N VAL A 44 -63.33 5.37 41.61
CA VAL A 44 -62.49 6.30 40.84
C VAL A 44 -61.06 5.77 40.90
N LEU A 45 -60.50 5.40 39.76
CA LEU A 45 -59.13 4.91 39.69
C LEU A 45 -58.15 6.08 39.63
N ILE A 46 -57.12 6.02 40.49
CA ILE A 46 -55.94 6.88 40.41
C ILE A 46 -54.72 6.07 39.95
N GLY A 47 -53.63 6.76 39.56
CA GLY A 47 -52.41 6.09 39.08
C GLY A 47 -51.87 5.04 40.06
N ALA A 48 -51.93 5.32 41.37
CA ALA A 48 -51.47 4.40 42.41
C ALA A 48 -52.27 3.09 42.46
N ASP A 49 -53.57 3.12 42.14
CA ASP A 49 -54.40 1.92 42.12
C ASP A 49 -53.94 0.96 41.02
N VAL A 50 -53.66 1.51 39.84
CA VAL A 50 -53.22 0.75 38.68
C VAL A 50 -51.82 0.17 38.94
N THR A 51 -50.88 0.99 39.43
CA THR A 51 -49.51 0.52 39.76
C THR A 51 -49.52 -0.57 40.83
N ALA A 52 -50.35 -0.44 41.87
CA ALA A 52 -50.47 -1.45 42.92
C ALA A 52 -51.04 -2.78 42.39
N ALA A 53 -52.02 -2.74 41.49
CA ALA A 53 -52.58 -3.95 40.89
C ALA A 53 -51.62 -4.62 39.89
N LEU A 54 -50.82 -3.84 39.17
CA LEU A 54 -49.82 -4.34 38.23
C LEU A 54 -48.58 -4.93 38.93
N GLY A 55 -48.28 -4.49 40.17
CA GLY A 55 -47.10 -4.93 40.91
C GLY A 55 -45.79 -4.33 40.41
N TYR A 56 -45.84 -3.38 39.47
CA TYR A 56 -44.70 -2.60 39.00
C TYR A 56 -45.17 -1.21 38.53
N THR A 57 -44.23 -0.27 38.44
CA THR A 57 -44.48 1.07 37.86
C THR A 57 -44.10 1.04 36.38
N PRO A 58 -45.05 1.18 35.44
CA PRO A 58 -44.73 1.23 34.02
C PRO A 58 -43.81 2.40 33.69
N ALA A 59 -42.87 2.19 32.77
CA ALA A 59 -42.00 3.26 32.30
C ALA A 59 -42.82 4.32 31.57
N ASN A 60 -42.58 5.59 31.87
CA ASN A 60 -43.16 6.69 31.11
C ASN A 60 -42.47 6.79 29.76
N GLY A 61 -43.23 6.64 28.66
CA GLY A 61 -42.76 6.83 27.28
C GLY A 61 -41.95 8.10 27.06
N ALA A 62 -42.33 9.19 27.74
CA ALA A 62 -41.64 10.48 27.66
C ALA A 62 -40.34 10.55 28.48
N SER A 63 -40.12 9.58 29.38
CA SER A 63 -38.93 9.49 30.23
C SER A 63 -37.96 8.38 29.81
N LEU A 64 -38.32 7.54 28.82
CA LEU A 64 -37.38 6.63 28.17
C LEU A 64 -36.35 7.47 27.41
N ALA A 65 -35.08 7.36 27.80
CA ALA A 65 -33.99 8.12 27.18
C ALA A 65 -33.94 7.86 25.67
N ALA A 66 -33.50 8.86 24.89
CA ALA A 66 -33.33 8.75 23.43
C ALA A 66 -32.44 7.56 23.01
N VAL A 67 -31.60 7.06 23.92
CA VAL A 67 -30.80 5.83 23.77
C VAL A 67 -31.68 4.63 23.36
N ALA A 68 -32.93 4.58 23.82
CA ALA A 68 -33.85 3.48 23.53
C ALA A 68 -34.45 3.51 22.09
N PHE A 69 -34.42 4.66 21.40
CA PHE A 69 -35.12 4.82 20.10
C PHE A 69 -34.28 5.40 18.97
N SER A 70 -33.15 6.06 19.27
CA SER A 70 -32.34 6.71 18.23
C SER A 70 -31.58 5.72 17.35
N GLY A 71 -31.32 4.50 17.84
CA GLY A 71 -30.46 3.52 17.16
C GLY A 71 -29.01 4.00 16.96
N ALA A 72 -28.68 5.20 17.45
CA ALA A 72 -27.40 5.83 17.22
C ALA A 72 -26.36 5.21 18.14
N TYR A 73 -25.28 4.70 17.56
CA TYR A 73 -24.17 4.16 18.34
C TYR A 73 -23.62 5.21 19.32
N SER A 74 -23.66 6.51 18.97
CA SER A 74 -23.25 7.62 19.83
C SER A 74 -23.98 7.67 21.19
N ALA A 75 -25.20 7.12 21.30
CA ALA A 75 -26.05 7.20 22.49
C ALA A 75 -25.72 6.16 23.59
N LEU A 76 -24.91 5.13 23.30
CA LEU A 76 -24.57 4.10 24.28
C LEU A 76 -23.54 4.60 25.31
N THR A 77 -23.61 4.15 26.56
CA THR A 77 -22.54 4.36 27.56
C THR A 77 -21.61 3.15 27.61
N GLY A 78 -20.32 3.34 27.91
CA GLY A 78 -19.38 2.21 28.06
C GLY A 78 -19.03 1.47 26.76
N LYS A 79 -18.95 2.19 25.63
CA LYS A 79 -18.68 1.59 24.33
C LYS A 79 -17.26 1.04 24.20
N PRO A 80 -17.07 -0.13 23.55
CA PRO A 80 -15.78 -0.53 23.04
C PRO A 80 -15.18 0.52 22.11
N PHE A 81 -13.84 0.61 22.09
CA PHE A 81 -13.13 1.45 21.13
C PHE A 81 -13.23 0.82 19.74
N ILE A 82 -13.87 1.53 18.80
CA ILE A 82 -13.87 1.16 17.37
C ILE A 82 -12.87 2.06 16.65
N PRO A 83 -11.80 1.50 16.08
CA PRO A 83 -10.88 2.29 15.25
C PRO A 83 -11.62 2.92 14.06
N THR A 84 -11.47 4.22 13.89
CA THR A 84 -12.02 5.06 12.81
C THR A 84 -10.93 5.59 11.88
N THR A 85 -9.67 5.44 12.25
CA THR A 85 -8.51 5.82 11.44
C THR A 85 -7.47 4.69 11.42
N ALA A 86 -6.72 4.59 10.34
CA ALA A 86 -5.63 3.62 10.19
C ALA A 86 -4.59 3.72 11.33
N ALA A 87 -4.30 4.94 11.80
CA ALA A 87 -3.33 5.19 12.87
C ALA A 87 -3.70 4.49 14.19
N GLN A 88 -4.99 4.30 14.47
CA GLN A 88 -5.46 3.68 15.72
C GLN A 88 -5.20 2.18 15.81
N ILE A 89 -4.86 1.53 14.69
CA ILE A 89 -4.45 0.12 14.64
C ILE A 89 -2.98 -0.06 14.23
N GLY A 90 -2.22 1.04 14.13
CA GLY A 90 -0.84 0.99 13.62
C GLY A 90 -0.74 0.65 12.13
N ALA A 91 -1.82 0.83 11.36
CA ALA A 91 -1.75 0.65 9.91
C ALA A 91 -0.94 1.79 9.26
N ALA A 92 -0.30 1.47 8.14
CA ALA A 92 0.50 2.41 7.39
C ALA A 92 -0.30 3.66 7.01
N THR A 93 0.36 4.82 7.08
CA THR A 93 -0.22 6.08 6.63
C THR A 93 -0.41 6.09 5.12
N GLN A 94 -1.28 6.97 4.62
CA GLN A 94 -1.54 7.12 3.19
C GLN A 94 -0.24 7.46 2.42
N SER A 95 0.61 8.33 2.99
CA SER A 95 1.93 8.66 2.44
C SER A 95 2.88 7.46 2.35
N GLN A 96 2.91 6.59 3.36
CA GLN A 96 3.70 5.36 3.30
C GLN A 96 3.19 4.41 2.20
N GLY A 97 1.87 4.36 2.00
CA GLY A 97 1.26 3.62 0.88
C GLY A 97 1.64 4.19 -0.49
N GLU A 98 1.69 5.50 -0.65
CA GLU A 98 2.12 6.18 -1.88
C GLU A 98 3.60 5.93 -2.19
N LEU A 99 4.46 5.98 -1.17
CA LEU A 99 5.88 5.62 -1.30
C LEU A 99 6.05 4.16 -1.70
N ALA A 100 5.27 3.24 -1.12
CA ALA A 100 5.28 1.84 -1.51
C ALA A 100 4.78 1.61 -2.95
N ALA A 101 3.79 2.39 -3.41
CA ALA A 101 3.27 2.32 -4.78
C ALA A 101 4.28 2.86 -5.82
N THR A 102 5.10 3.83 -5.44
CA THR A 102 6.12 4.45 -6.29
C THR A 102 7.49 3.76 -6.19
N ALA A 103 7.66 2.84 -5.24
CA ALA A 103 8.89 2.07 -5.09
C ALA A 103 9.16 1.24 -6.35
N VAL A 104 10.14 1.71 -7.13
CA VAL A 104 10.62 1.03 -8.33
C VAL A 104 11.20 -0.32 -7.92
N GLN A 105 10.65 -1.40 -8.49
CA GLN A 105 11.06 -2.77 -8.20
C GLN A 105 12.53 -3.00 -8.60
N PRO A 106 13.25 -3.96 -7.96
CA PRO A 106 14.68 -4.24 -8.23
C PRO A 106 15.00 -4.41 -9.71
N GLU A 107 14.05 -4.94 -10.48
CA GLU A 107 14.17 -5.20 -11.90
C GLU A 107 14.21 -3.93 -12.76
N ALA A 108 13.38 -2.94 -12.44
CA ALA A 108 13.41 -1.65 -13.14
C ALA A 108 14.68 -0.84 -12.80
N LEU A 109 15.18 -0.96 -11.57
CA LEU A 109 16.50 -0.41 -11.22
C LEU A 109 17.62 -1.13 -11.98
N THR A 110 17.53 -2.45 -12.13
CA THR A 110 18.48 -3.26 -12.91
C THR A 110 18.49 -2.86 -14.38
N ILE A 111 17.31 -2.67 -14.99
CA ILE A 111 17.16 -2.18 -16.37
C ILE A 111 17.78 -0.79 -16.52
N ALA A 112 17.42 0.16 -15.66
CA ALA A 112 17.94 1.53 -15.74
C ALA A 112 19.47 1.59 -15.57
N LEU A 113 20.04 0.77 -14.69
CA LEU A 113 21.48 0.70 -14.50
C LEU A 113 22.18 0.06 -15.71
N ASN A 114 21.56 -0.96 -16.31
CA ASN A 114 22.04 -1.60 -17.54
C ASN A 114 22.05 -0.66 -18.75
N SER A 115 21.15 0.32 -18.80
CA SER A 115 21.04 1.27 -19.91
C SER A 115 21.92 2.51 -19.79
N LYS A 116 22.56 2.76 -18.64
CA LYS A 116 23.36 3.99 -18.41
C LYS A 116 24.72 4.00 -19.10
N VAL A 117 25.21 2.84 -19.54
CA VAL A 117 26.49 2.69 -20.24
C VAL A 117 26.24 1.81 -21.45
N ASP A 118 26.81 2.14 -22.60
CA ASP A 118 26.78 1.27 -23.78
C ASP A 118 27.42 -0.08 -23.42
N ARG A 119 26.60 -1.12 -23.32
CA ARG A 119 27.07 -2.47 -23.02
C ARG A 119 27.55 -3.13 -24.30
N ALA A 120 28.85 -3.43 -24.37
CA ALA A 120 29.40 -4.38 -25.32
C ALA A 120 29.24 -5.82 -24.77
N GLU A 121 28.96 -6.78 -25.65
CA GLU A 121 28.82 -8.19 -25.29
C GLU A 121 30.11 -8.70 -24.61
N GLY A 122 29.98 -9.37 -23.47
CA GLY A 122 31.13 -9.87 -22.69
C GLY A 122 31.74 -8.89 -21.67
N TYR A 123 31.24 -7.64 -21.56
CA TYR A 123 31.74 -6.65 -20.60
C TYR A 123 30.70 -6.29 -19.52
N GLY A 124 31.18 -6.08 -18.28
CA GLY A 124 30.38 -5.62 -17.15
C GLY A 124 30.21 -4.09 -17.11
N LEU A 125 29.25 -3.60 -16.32
CA LEU A 125 28.92 -2.17 -16.18
C LEU A 125 30.01 -1.30 -15.52
N SER A 126 31.05 -1.92 -14.97
CA SER A 126 32.09 -1.28 -14.16
C SER A 126 33.51 -1.46 -14.72
N GLN A 127 33.64 -1.95 -15.94
CA GLN A 127 34.94 -1.93 -16.62
C GLN A 127 35.14 -0.50 -17.15
N GLU A 128 36.27 0.11 -16.80
CA GLU A 128 36.71 1.41 -17.33
C GLU A 128 36.94 1.28 -18.85
N ASN A 129 35.88 1.34 -19.65
CA ASN A 129 35.99 1.45 -21.09
C ASN A 129 36.74 2.76 -21.38
N PHE A 130 37.90 2.68 -22.05
CA PHE A 130 38.77 3.82 -22.37
C PHE A 130 37.96 5.08 -22.67
N THR A 131 38.29 6.17 -21.98
CA THR A 131 37.67 7.47 -22.18
C THR A 131 37.78 7.87 -23.66
N LEU A 132 36.87 8.73 -24.15
CA LEU A 132 36.95 9.24 -25.53
C LEU A 132 38.34 9.86 -25.81
N THR A 133 38.93 10.51 -24.82
CA THR A 133 40.30 11.05 -24.88
C THR A 133 41.34 9.96 -25.10
N GLU A 134 41.27 8.84 -24.39
CA GLU A 134 42.19 7.71 -24.56
C GLU A 134 41.99 7.00 -25.90
N LYS A 135 40.75 6.85 -26.37
CA LYS A 135 40.45 6.32 -27.71
C LYS A 135 41.03 7.19 -28.81
N ASN A 136 40.89 8.51 -28.69
CA ASN A 136 41.46 9.47 -29.64
C ASN A 136 42.99 9.45 -29.63
N LYS A 137 43.61 9.33 -28.44
CA LYS A 137 45.08 9.17 -28.33
C LYS A 137 45.56 7.90 -29.02
N LEU A 138 44.85 6.78 -28.84
CA LEU A 138 45.19 5.51 -29.47
C LEU A 138 45.08 5.56 -30.99
N ALA A 139 44.00 6.14 -31.53
CA ALA A 139 43.82 6.35 -32.96
C ALA A 139 44.96 7.21 -33.55
N GLY A 140 45.30 8.31 -32.88
CA GLY A 140 46.39 9.19 -33.32
C GLY A 140 47.76 8.51 -33.35
N ILE A 141 48.02 7.54 -32.46
CA ILE A 141 49.26 6.74 -32.49
C ILE A 141 49.30 5.88 -33.77
N SER A 142 48.20 5.22 -34.12
CA SER A 142 48.11 4.37 -35.32
C SER A 142 48.36 5.18 -36.60
N ASP A 143 47.75 6.36 -36.71
CA ASP A 143 47.91 7.23 -37.88
C ASP A 143 49.36 7.71 -38.02
N ASN A 144 49.98 8.11 -36.90
CA ASN A 144 51.37 8.58 -36.90
C ASN A 144 52.36 7.46 -37.31
N VAL A 145 52.18 6.25 -36.77
CA VAL A 145 53.02 5.10 -37.15
C VAL A 145 52.87 4.78 -38.64
N THR A 146 51.65 4.83 -39.18
CA THR A 146 51.39 4.58 -40.60
C THR A 146 52.09 5.61 -41.49
N ALA A 147 52.04 6.88 -41.12
CA ALA A 147 52.74 7.96 -41.83
C ALA A 147 54.27 7.77 -41.79
N GLN A 148 54.82 7.39 -40.63
CA GLN A 148 56.24 7.10 -40.48
C GLN A 148 56.67 5.91 -41.36
N LEU A 149 55.90 4.83 -41.39
CA LEU A 149 56.20 3.68 -42.26
C LEU A 149 56.18 4.07 -43.74
N ALA A 150 55.21 4.86 -44.18
CA ALA A 150 55.12 5.32 -45.56
C ALA A 150 56.34 6.18 -45.96
N ASP A 151 56.80 7.07 -45.08
CA ASP A 151 58.03 7.84 -45.29
C ASP A 151 59.27 6.95 -45.37
N LEU A 152 59.40 5.95 -44.48
CA LEU A 152 60.50 4.98 -44.55
C LEU A 152 60.46 4.17 -45.86
N THR A 153 59.29 3.73 -46.30
CA THR A 153 59.12 2.99 -47.57
C THR A 153 59.50 3.87 -48.76
N LEU A 154 59.06 5.13 -48.78
CA LEU A 154 59.43 6.07 -49.84
C LEU A 154 60.95 6.30 -49.86
N ARG A 155 61.57 6.49 -48.69
CA ARG A 155 63.03 6.63 -48.58
C ARG A 155 63.76 5.41 -49.09
N LEU A 156 63.29 4.21 -48.75
CA LEU A 156 63.85 2.96 -49.26
C LEU A 156 63.72 2.89 -50.79
N GLU A 157 62.54 3.16 -51.34
CA GLU A 157 62.33 3.19 -52.80
C GLU A 157 63.22 4.23 -53.50
N THR A 158 63.42 5.40 -52.91
CA THR A 158 64.34 6.40 -53.46
C THR A 158 65.80 5.94 -53.42
N LEU A 159 66.20 5.18 -52.39
CA LEU A 159 67.54 4.61 -52.32
C LEU A 159 67.72 3.55 -53.41
N GLU A 160 66.76 2.63 -53.57
CA GLU A 160 66.82 1.57 -54.59
C GLU A 160 66.74 2.13 -56.03
N SER A 161 65.85 3.09 -56.29
CA SER A 161 65.69 3.72 -57.61
C SER A 161 66.80 4.70 -57.98
N SER A 162 67.52 5.25 -56.99
CA SER A 162 68.76 6.00 -57.23
C SER A 162 69.93 5.13 -57.68
N GLY A 163 69.73 3.81 -57.84
CA GLY A 163 70.80 2.86 -58.10
C GLY A 163 71.68 2.66 -56.88
N GLY A 164 71.09 2.78 -55.67
CA GLY A 164 71.76 2.70 -54.39
C GLY A 164 72.77 1.55 -54.36
N ALA A 165 73.99 1.88 -53.94
CA ALA A 165 75.09 0.93 -53.91
C ALA A 165 74.68 -0.34 -53.15
N PRO A 166 75.07 -1.54 -53.60
CA PRO A 166 74.78 -2.77 -52.87
C PRO A 166 75.26 -2.64 -51.43
N ASN A 167 74.51 -3.20 -50.47
CA ASN A 167 74.75 -3.04 -49.03
C ASN A 167 76.25 -3.18 -48.66
N GLY A 168 76.87 -2.11 -48.16
CA GLY A 168 78.30 -2.06 -47.82
C GLY A 168 79.24 -1.49 -48.90
N ALA A 169 78.74 -1.19 -50.10
CA ALA A 169 79.49 -0.50 -51.14
C ALA A 169 79.61 1.00 -50.87
N LEU A 170 80.75 1.59 -51.25
CA LEU A 170 80.97 3.03 -51.26
C LEU A 170 80.83 3.53 -52.70
N THR A 171 80.01 4.57 -52.89
CA THR A 171 79.88 5.27 -54.17
C THR A 171 80.55 6.64 -54.12
N ASP A 172 80.91 7.19 -55.28
CA ASP A 172 81.32 8.59 -55.40
C ASP A 172 80.10 9.54 -55.43
N GLY A 173 80.35 10.85 -55.41
CA GLY A 173 79.31 11.87 -55.48
C GLY A 173 78.56 11.94 -56.81
N ALA A 174 78.93 11.13 -57.80
CA ALA A 174 78.22 10.96 -59.07
C ALA A 174 77.39 9.67 -59.13
N GLY A 175 77.43 8.83 -58.07
CA GLY A 175 76.68 7.58 -57.97
C GLY A 175 77.40 6.35 -58.52
N ASN A 176 78.68 6.46 -58.91
CA ASN A 176 79.44 5.30 -59.37
C ASN A 176 79.94 4.46 -58.19
N VAL A 177 79.82 3.13 -58.29
CA VAL A 177 80.28 2.18 -57.26
C VAL A 177 81.81 2.07 -57.29
N LEU A 178 82.49 2.53 -56.23
CA LEU A 178 83.95 2.53 -56.10
C LEU A 178 84.49 1.22 -55.48
N VAL A 179 83.72 0.63 -54.57
CA VAL A 179 83.97 -0.67 -53.95
C VAL A 179 82.67 -1.45 -53.92
N ASP A 180 82.71 -2.74 -54.24
CA ASP A 180 81.52 -3.60 -54.20
C ASP A 180 81.11 -3.92 -52.75
N GLY A 181 79.95 -4.55 -52.58
CA GLY A 181 79.47 -4.98 -51.25
C GLY A 181 80.34 -6.06 -50.59
N ALA A 182 81.33 -6.61 -51.29
CA ALA A 182 82.34 -7.53 -50.76
C ALA A 182 83.66 -6.81 -50.39
N GLY A 183 83.75 -5.50 -50.59
CA GLY A 183 84.92 -4.68 -50.28
C GLY A 183 86.00 -4.68 -51.36
N ASN A 184 85.74 -5.21 -52.56
CA ASN A 184 86.70 -5.21 -53.66
C ASN A 184 86.66 -3.85 -54.38
N THR A 185 87.83 -3.25 -54.61
CA THR A 185 87.93 -2.00 -55.36
C THR A 185 87.65 -2.24 -56.83
N LEU A 186 86.62 -1.59 -57.38
CA LEU A 186 86.35 -1.60 -58.81
C LEU A 186 87.25 -0.56 -59.48
N ILE A 187 88.53 -0.88 -59.59
CA ILE A 187 89.45 -0.02 -60.34
C ILE A 187 89.03 -0.13 -61.81
N ALA A 188 88.60 0.98 -62.41
CA ALA A 188 88.42 1.08 -63.86
C ALA A 188 89.80 0.90 -64.51
N GLY A 189 90.13 -0.34 -64.87
CA GLY A 189 91.32 -0.66 -65.65
C GLY A 189 91.23 -0.01 -67.02
N ALA A 190 92.36 0.61 -67.41
CA ALA A 190 92.61 1.26 -68.70
C ALA A 190 92.25 0.40 -69.92
#